data_AF-A0A479ZXP7-F1
#
_entry.id   AF-A0A479ZXP7-F1
#
_cell.length_a   1.000
_cell.length_b   1.000
_cell.length_c   1.000
_cell.angle_alpha   90.00
_cell.angle_beta   90.00
_cell.angle_gamma   90.00
#
_symmetry.space_group_name_H-M   'P 1'
#
loop_
_entity.id
_entity.type
_entity.pdbx_description
1 polymer ?
#
loop_
_entity_poly.entity_id
_entity_poly.type
_entity_poly.pdbx_seq_one_letter_code
_entity_poly.pdbx_strand_id
1 'polypeptide(L)'
;MPRTPNEYAIHLLLESGHPEEVRFPTIQDFQKWYSGELVPKSASNDFINVPIKNIQGEYMVVRPSKIIGIRVEPIFSSSIER
;
A
#
# COMPACT_ATOMS: atom_id res chain seq x y z
N MET A 1 6.76 25.93 3.06
CA MET A 1 7.37 24.81 2.31
C MET A 1 6.38 23.66 2.30
N PRO A 2 6.05 23.05 1.15
CA PRO A 2 5.18 21.88 1.14
C PRO A 2 5.89 20.80 1.96
N ARG A 3 5.25 20.33 3.04
CA ARG A 3 5.82 19.31 3.92
C ARG A 3 6.11 18.08 3.04
N THR A 4 7.33 17.56 3.07
CA THR A 4 7.63 16.26 2.46
C THR A 4 6.96 15.20 3.34
N PRO A 5 6.13 14.29 2.78
CA PRO A 5 5.55 13.19 3.56
C PRO A 5 6.65 12.26 4.07
N ASN A 6 6.47 11.72 5.28
CA ASN A 6 7.39 10.73 5.85
C ASN A 6 7.14 9.35 5.27
N GLU A 7 5.86 9.03 5.05
CA GLU A 7 5.38 7.75 4.54
C GLU A 7 4.09 7.98 3.75
N TYR A 8 3.64 6.93 3.07
CA TYR A 8 2.36 6.88 2.38
C TYR A 8 1.58 5.68 2.91
N ALA A 9 0.40 5.93 3.46
CA ALA A 9 -0.56 4.88 3.80
C ALA A 9 -1.36 4.53 2.54
N ILE A 10 -1.31 3.26 2.16
CA ILE A 10 -2.04 2.69 1.02
C ILE A 10 -3.14 1.81 1.60
N HIS A 11 -4.37 2.23 1.40
CA HIS A 11 -5.55 1.47 1.80
C HIS A 11 -6.02 0.64 0.61
N LEU A 12 -5.86 -0.68 0.71
CA LEU A 12 -6.38 -1.65 -0.24
C LEU A 12 -7.81 -1.99 0.16
N LEU A 13 -8.78 -1.51 -0.64
CA LEU A 13 -10.18 -1.84 -0.45
C LEU A 13 -10.43 -3.22 -1.06
N LEU A 14 -10.71 -4.20 -0.21
CA LEU A 14 -10.97 -5.57 -0.63
C LEU A 14 -12.47 -5.79 -0.89
N GLU A 15 -12.80 -6.72 -1.77
CA GLU A 15 -14.18 -7.14 -2.05
C GLU A 15 -14.95 -7.58 -0.79
N SER A 16 -14.25 -8.07 0.24
CA SER A 16 -14.83 -8.42 1.55
C SER A 16 -15.35 -7.21 2.35
N GLY A 17 -15.06 -5.99 1.92
CA GLY A 17 -15.45 -4.74 2.59
C GLY A 17 -14.45 -4.24 3.63
N HIS A 18 -13.37 -4.99 3.90
CA HIS A 18 -12.31 -4.56 4.82
C HIS A 18 -11.20 -3.80 4.08
N PRO A 19 -10.84 -2.58 4.52
CA PRO A 19 -9.64 -1.91 4.07
C PRO A 19 -8.42 -2.49 4.80
N GLU A 20 -7.40 -2.88 4.04
CA GLU A 20 -6.08 -3.20 4.61
C GLU A 20 -5.13 -2.02 4.38
N GLU A 21 -4.52 -1.52 5.45
CA GLU A 21 -3.54 -0.43 5.41
C GLU A 21 -2.12 -1.00 5.30
N VAL A 22 -1.39 -0.60 4.25
CA VAL A 22 0.04 -0.89 4.10
C VAL A 22 0.84 0.40 3.95
N ARG A 23 2.07 0.42 4.46
CA ARG A 23 2.91 1.61 4.47
C ARG A 23 4.04 1.51 3.47
N PHE A 24 4.17 2.54 2.64
CA PHE A 24 5.29 2.72 1.73
C PHE A 24 6.12 3.94 2.18
N PRO A 25 7.45 3.85 2.19
CA PRO A 25 8.30 4.97 2.62
C PRO A 25 8.29 6.11 1.59
N THR A 26 8.06 5.81 0.32
CA THR A 26 7.96 6.81 -0.75
C THR A 26 6.81 6.50 -1.69
N ILE A 27 6.28 7.54 -2.35
CA ILE A 27 5.26 7.36 -3.39
C ILE A 27 5.82 6.62 -4.61
N GLN A 28 7.12 6.77 -4.89
CA GLN A 28 7.80 6.10 -5.99
C GLN A 28 7.84 4.58 -5.79
N ASP A 29 8.07 4.13 -4.56
CA ASP A 29 8.04 2.70 -4.23
C ASP A 29 6.64 2.11 -4.47
N PHE A 30 5.60 2.83 -4.05
CA PHE A 30 4.22 2.44 -4.35
C PHE A 30 3.95 2.42 -5.85
N GLN A 31 4.32 3.47 -6.57
CA GLN A 31 4.12 3.56 -8.02
C GLN A 31 4.81 2.41 -8.77
N LYS A 32 6.03 2.07 -8.38
CA LYS A 32 6.79 0.95 -8.97
C LYS A 32 6.06 -0.38 -8.78
N TRP A 33 5.58 -0.66 -7.56
CA TRP A 33 4.81 -1.87 -7.29
C TRP A 33 3.46 -1.87 -8.01
N TYR A 34 2.75 -0.75 -7.96
CA TYR A 34 1.44 -0.57 -8.59
C TYR A 34 1.51 -0.84 -10.10
N SER A 35 2.42 -0.17 -10.81
CA SER A 35 2.54 -0.33 -12.27
C SER A 35 3.26 -1.61 -12.69
N GLY A 36 4.21 -2.10 -11.88
CA GLY A 36 5.08 -3.21 -12.22
C GLY A 36 4.52 -4.59 -11.87
N GLU A 37 3.72 -4.68 -10.81
CA GLU A 37 3.21 -5.96 -10.30
C GLU A 37 1.69 -6.00 -10.26
N LEU A 38 1.05 -5.00 -9.66
CA LEU A 38 -0.40 -5.05 -9.43
C LEU A 38 -1.21 -4.87 -10.71
N VAL A 39 -0.98 -3.79 -11.46
CA VAL A 39 -1.74 -3.46 -12.68
C VAL A 39 -1.64 -4.56 -13.75
N PRO A 40 -0.44 -5.09 -14.09
CA PRO A 40 -0.31 -6.17 -15.07
C PRO A 40 -1.06 -7.45 -14.67
N LYS A 41 -1.28 -7.65 -13.38
CA LYS A 41 -1.97 -8.81 -12.81
C LYS A 41 -3.37 -8.46 -12.29
N SER A 42 -3.94 -7.30 -12.64
CA SER A 42 -5.20 -6.79 -12.07
C SER A 42 -6.38 -7.75 -12.11
N ALA A 43 -6.48 -8.59 -13.15
CA ALA A 43 -7.53 -9.63 -13.26
C ALA A 43 -7.11 -11.00 -12.69
N SER A 44 -5.87 -11.15 -12.23
CA SER A 44 -5.35 -12.42 -11.74
C SER A 44 -5.94 -12.76 -10.38
N ASN A 45 -6.30 -14.04 -10.24
CA ASN A 45 -6.61 -14.63 -8.96
C ASN A 45 -5.36 -15.13 -8.23
N ASP A 46 -4.16 -15.08 -8.81
CA ASP A 46 -2.94 -15.49 -8.13
C ASP A 46 -2.56 -14.51 -7.03
N PHE A 47 -1.82 -15.01 -6.04
CA PHE A 47 -1.26 -14.15 -5.01
C PHE A 47 -0.05 -13.36 -5.54
N ILE A 48 -0.03 -12.06 -5.25
CA ILE A 48 1.15 -11.21 -5.42
C ILE A 48 1.61 -10.72 -4.05
N ASN A 49 2.91 -10.48 -3.92
CA ASN A 49 3.47 -9.92 -2.70
C ASN A 49 3.14 -8.43 -2.60
N VAL A 50 2.79 -7.97 -1.40
CA VAL A 50 2.65 -6.55 -1.07
C VAL A 50 3.89 -6.14 -0.29
N PRO A 51 4.68 -5.15 -0.76
CA PRO A 51 5.88 -4.70 -0.07
C PRO A 51 5.50 -4.01 1.24
N ILE A 52 5.56 -4.74 2.35
CA ILE A 52 5.39 -4.21 3.72
C ILE A 52 6.75 -4.11 4.41
N LYS A 53 6.99 -3.03 5.16
CA LYS A 53 8.26 -2.79 5.88
C LYS A 53 8.12 -2.80 7.40
N ASN A 54 6.91 -2.98 7.93
CA ASN A 54 6.61 -2.58 9.30
C ASN A 54 7.11 -3.60 10.34
N ILE A 55 7.29 -4.88 9.99
CA ILE A 55 7.61 -5.94 10.96
C ILE A 55 8.55 -7.00 10.33
N GLN A 56 9.63 -7.34 11.03
CA GLN A 56 10.55 -8.41 10.61
C GLN A 56 9.83 -9.78 10.60
N GLY A 57 9.91 -10.49 9.48
CA GLY A 57 9.32 -11.82 9.33
C GLY A 57 7.85 -11.82 8.87
N GLU A 58 7.24 -10.66 8.69
CA GLU A 58 5.92 -10.55 8.07
C GLU A 58 6.03 -10.42 6.55
N TYR A 59 5.05 -11.02 5.86
CA TYR A 59 4.83 -10.82 4.44
C TYR A 59 3.31 -10.78 4.21
N MET A 60 2.88 -9.95 3.28
CA MET A 60 1.47 -9.87 2.89
C MET A 60 1.36 -10.27 1.44
N VAL A 61 0.38 -11.11 1.14
CA VAL A 61 -0.02 -11.41 -0.23
C VAL A 61 -1.48 -11.06 -0.46
N VAL A 62 -1.79 -10.59 -1.66
CA VAL A 62 -3.15 -10.23 -2.04
C VAL A 62 -3.46 -10.81 -3.42
N ARG A 63 -4.74 -11.11 -3.67
CA ARG A 63 -5.23 -11.42 -5.01
C ARG A 63 -5.62 -10.10 -5.68
N PRO A 64 -4.95 -9.67 -6.77
CA PRO A 64 -5.25 -8.41 -7.44
C PRO A 64 -6.73 -8.27 -7.84
N SER A 65 -7.34 -9.36 -8.31
CA SER A 65 -8.75 -9.40 -8.71
C SER A 65 -9.74 -9.09 -7.58
N LYS A 66 -9.28 -9.07 -6.33
CA LYS A 66 -10.09 -8.80 -5.13
C LYS A 66 -9.89 -7.40 -4.55
N ILE A 67 -9.03 -6.59 -5.18
CA ILE A 67 -8.88 -5.17 -4.85
C ILE A 67 -9.88 -4.37 -5.68
N ILE A 68 -10.88 -3.80 -5.01
CA ILE A 68 -11.95 -3.00 -5.63
C ILE A 68 -11.61 -1.51 -5.67
N GLY A 69 -10.59 -1.08 -4.92
CA GLY A 69 -10.11 0.29 -4.92
C GLY A 69 -8.83 0.45 -4.11
N ILE A 70 -8.14 1.56 -4.36
CA ILE A 70 -6.89 1.91 -3.68
C ILE A 70 -6.95 3.39 -3.31
N ARG A 71 -6.75 3.71 -2.04
CA ARG A 71 -6.61 5.09 -1.56
C ARG A 71 -5.18 5.29 -1.06
N VAL A 72 -4.55 6.37 -1.52
CA VAL A 72 -3.16 6.71 -1.17
C VAL A 72 -3.15 8.00 -0.37
N GLU A 73 -2.56 7.96 0.82
CA GLU A 73 -2.53 9.09 1.75
C GLU A 73 -1.11 9.42 2.18
N PRO A 74 -0.64 10.67 2.02
CA PRO A 74 0.62 11.09 2.60
C PRO A 74 0.49 11.20 4.13
N ILE A 75 1.42 10.58 4.86
CA ILE A 75 1.54 10.67 6.31
C ILE A 75 2.66 11.65 6.64
N PHE A 76 2.32 12.67 7.42
CA PHE A 76 3.28 13.65 7.94
C PHE A 76 3.46 13.38 9.43
N SER A 77 4.67 13.08 9.89
CA SER A 77 4.92 13.07 11.33
C SER A 77 4.89 14.52 11.82
N SER A 78 3.75 14.98 12.35
CA SER A 78 3.80 16.14 13.24
C SER A 78 4.41 15.69 14.56
N SER A 79 5.41 16.41 15.06
CA SER A 79 5.81 16.31 16.47
C SER A 79 4.60 16.66 17.34
N ILE A 80 3.87 15.65 17.78
CA ILE A 80 3.13 15.72 19.03
C ILE A 80 3.65 14.55 19.84
N GLU A 81 4.73 14.82 20.59
CA GLU A 81 4.96 14.11 21.84
C GLU A 81 3.67 14.29 22.67
N ARG A 82 3.03 13.17 23.01
CA ARG A 82 2.01 13.14 24.06
C ARG A 82 2.66 12.63 25.34
#